data_AF-A0A534X959-F1
#
_entry.id   AF-A0A534X959-F1
#
_cell.length_a   1.000
_cell.length_b   1.000
_cell.length_c   1.000
_cell.angle_alpha   90.00
_cell.angle_beta   90.00
_cell.angle_gamma   90.00
#
_symmetry.space_group_name_H-M   'P 1'
#
loop_
_entity.id
_entity.type
_entity.pdbx_description
1 polymer ?
#
loop_
_entity_poly.entity_id
_entity_poly.type
_entity_poly.pdbx_seq_one_letter_code
_entity_poly.pdbx_strand_id
1 'polypeptide(L)'
;MSVARGDIFERRWVHSHEEDTADTMVFRPASFKFPRSRGRTSVELKADGALVERSPGAADRSQETYGRWDLEDDQRLAFRPAPGAPPHRVFHIVSASPDRLVLKR
;
A
#
# COMPACT_ATOMS: atom_id res chain seq x y z
N MET A 1 -11.90 -21.81 -3.47
CA MET A 1 -10.72 -21.29 -4.20
C MET A 1 -9.87 -20.53 -3.19
N SER A 2 -8.65 -20.99 -2.91
CA SER A 2 -7.73 -20.25 -2.03
C SER A 2 -7.12 -19.11 -2.85
N VAL A 3 -7.27 -17.88 -2.40
CA VAL A 3 -6.56 -16.74 -3.00
C VAL A 3 -5.11 -16.82 -2.55
N ALA A 4 -4.14 -16.80 -3.47
CA ALA A 4 -2.73 -16.79 -3.10
C ALA A 4 -2.37 -15.43 -2.49
N ARG A 5 -1.39 -15.41 -1.58
CA ARG A 5 -0.98 -14.15 -0.94
C ARG A 5 -0.43 -13.13 -1.95
N GLY A 6 0.29 -13.61 -2.96
CA GLY A 6 0.72 -12.79 -4.10
C GLY A 6 -0.47 -12.10 -4.76
N ASP A 7 -1.55 -12.85 -5.02
CA ASP A 7 -2.77 -12.28 -5.61
C ASP A 7 -3.31 -11.09 -4.81
N ILE A 8 -3.22 -11.13 -3.46
CA ILE A 8 -3.68 -10.05 -2.57
C ILE A 8 -2.74 -8.85 -2.60
N PHE A 9 -1.44 -9.05 -2.38
CA PHE A 9 -0.53 -7.93 -2.20
C PHE A 9 -0.06 -7.31 -3.52
N GLU A 10 0.20 -8.13 -4.55
CA GLU A 10 0.90 -7.74 -5.79
C GLU A 10 0.02 -6.91 -6.74
N ARG A 11 -0.33 -5.70 -6.30
CA ARG A 11 -1.21 -4.77 -7.02
C ARG A 11 -1.02 -3.34 -6.54
N ARG A 12 -1.78 -2.44 -7.18
CA ARG A 12 -1.92 -1.05 -6.72
C ARG A 12 -3.04 -0.91 -5.69
N TRP A 13 -2.67 -0.39 -4.54
CA TRP A 13 -3.49 -0.05 -3.39
C TRP A 13 -3.58 1.47 -3.25
N VAL A 14 -4.80 2.01 -3.20
CA VAL A 14 -5.07 3.44 -3.07
C VAL A 14 -5.64 3.71 -1.69
N HIS A 15 -5.15 4.75 -1.02
CA HIS A 15 -5.57 5.10 0.34
C HIS A 15 -7.02 5.61 0.34
N SER A 16 -7.87 4.92 1.10
CA SER A 16 -9.27 5.24 1.38
C SER A 16 -9.37 5.99 2.70
N HIS A 17 -9.01 7.28 2.70
CA HIS A 17 -9.05 8.13 3.90
C HIS A 17 -10.43 8.15 4.59
N GLU A 18 -11.49 7.98 3.80
CA GLU A 18 -12.86 7.94 4.28
C GLU A 18 -13.18 6.69 5.13
N GLU A 19 -12.39 5.62 4.99
CA GLU A 19 -12.54 4.36 5.71
C GLU A 19 -11.51 4.18 6.83
N ASP A 20 -10.58 5.12 7.00
CA ASP A 20 -9.61 5.10 8.08
C ASP A 20 -10.30 5.15 9.45
N THR A 21 -9.59 4.65 10.46
CA THR A 21 -9.93 4.88 11.87
C THR A 21 -8.82 5.68 12.54
N ALA A 22 -8.96 5.95 13.84
CA ALA A 22 -7.89 6.60 14.61
C ALA A 22 -6.56 5.81 14.57
N ASP A 23 -6.63 4.48 14.45
CA ASP A 23 -5.47 3.59 14.58
C ASP A 23 -5.09 2.86 13.29
N THR A 24 -5.93 2.92 12.25
CA THR A 24 -5.75 2.11 11.04
C THR A 24 -5.92 2.90 9.76
N MET A 25 -5.05 2.61 8.80
CA MET A 25 -5.14 3.06 7.42
C MET A 25 -5.82 1.99 6.56
N VAL A 26 -6.78 2.38 5.73
CA VAL A 26 -7.51 1.49 4.83
C VAL A 26 -7.11 1.77 3.39
N PHE A 27 -6.77 0.71 2.67
CA PHE A 27 -6.48 0.76 1.25
C PHE A 27 -7.47 -0.11 0.47
N ARG A 28 -7.87 0.40 -0.70
CA ARG A 28 -8.69 -0.32 -1.67
C ARG A 28 -7.92 -0.50 -2.99
N PRO A 29 -8.23 -1.54 -3.79
CA PRO A 29 -7.61 -1.70 -5.09
C PRO A 29 -7.87 -0.47 -5.98
N ALA A 30 -6.98 -0.20 -6.93
CA ALA A 30 -7.13 0.92 -7.86
C ALA A 30 -8.45 0.90 -8.68
N SER A 31 -9.12 -0.26 -8.80
CA SER A 31 -10.42 -0.42 -9.44
C SER A 31 -11.61 0.00 -8.57
N PHE A 32 -11.40 0.25 -7.27
CA PHE A 32 -12.46 0.69 -6.36
C PHE A 32 -12.97 2.07 -6.74
N LYS A 33 -14.30 2.25 -6.69
CA LYS A 33 -14.96 3.52 -7.01
C LYS A 33 -14.90 4.46 -5.81
N PHE A 34 -13.79 5.18 -5.68
CA PHE A 34 -13.63 6.16 -4.62
C PHE A 34 -14.60 7.33 -4.76
N PRO A 35 -15.10 7.89 -3.63
CA PRO A 35 -15.73 9.19 -3.65
C PRO A 35 -14.73 10.26 -4.11
N ARG A 36 -15.26 11.38 -4.62
CA ARG A 36 -14.45 12.53 -5.02
C ARG A 36 -13.60 12.99 -3.84
N SER A 37 -12.29 12.95 -4.03
CA SER A 37 -11.31 13.37 -3.05
C SER A 37 -10.12 13.98 -3.78
N ARG A 38 -9.55 15.05 -3.23
CA ARG A 38 -8.34 15.67 -3.78
C ARG A 38 -7.13 14.94 -3.20
N GLY A 39 -6.22 14.53 -4.07
CA GLY A 39 -4.89 14.12 -3.68
C GLY A 39 -4.80 12.83 -2.84
N ARG A 40 -5.21 11.70 -3.41
CA ARG A 40 -4.98 10.39 -2.77
C ARG A 40 -3.54 9.92 -2.94
N THR A 41 -3.01 9.30 -1.89
CA THR A 41 -1.79 8.51 -1.99
C THR A 41 -2.10 7.09 -2.47
N SER A 42 -1.14 6.44 -3.12
CA SER A 42 -1.24 5.03 -3.48
C SER A 42 0.11 4.36 -3.40
N VAL A 43 0.12 3.07 -3.10
CA VAL A 43 1.29 2.20 -3.18
C VAL A 43 1.04 1.12 -4.22
N GLU A 44 2.04 0.81 -5.02
CA GLU A 44 2.03 -0.35 -5.92
C GLU A 44 3.09 -1.32 -5.45
N LEU A 45 2.63 -2.51 -5.07
CA LEU A 45 3.47 -3.61 -4.63
C LEU A 45 3.62 -4.55 -5.83
N LYS A 46 4.79 -4.58 -6.47
CA LYS A 46 5.03 -5.43 -7.65
C LYS A 46 5.49 -6.83 -7.24
N ALA A 47 5.21 -7.83 -8.08
CA ALA A 47 5.57 -9.23 -7.85
C ALA A 47 7.09 -9.48 -7.66
N ASP A 48 7.93 -8.61 -8.22
CA ASP A 48 9.39 -8.64 -8.05
C ASP A 48 9.86 -7.97 -6.73
N GLY A 49 8.92 -7.58 -5.86
CA GLY A 49 9.21 -6.87 -4.62
C GLY A 49 9.52 -5.38 -4.82
N ALA A 50 9.31 -4.80 -6.01
CA ALA A 50 9.47 -3.36 -6.21
C ALA A 50 8.25 -2.58 -5.67
N LEU A 51 8.53 -1.47 -4.99
CA LEU A 51 7.53 -0.56 -4.44
C LEU A 51 7.49 0.73 -5.26
N VAL A 52 6.29 1.18 -5.62
CA VAL A 52 6.05 2.53 -6.14
C VAL A 52 5.05 3.26 -5.24
N GLU A 53 5.52 4.23 -4.47
CA GLU A 53 4.67 5.15 -3.73
C GLU A 53 4.33 6.34 -4.62
N ARG A 54 3.05 6.73 -4.64
CA ARG A 54 2.57 7.90 -5.36
C ARG A 54 1.85 8.82 -4.41
N SER A 55 2.24 10.08 -4.40
CA SER A 55 1.61 11.13 -3.62
C SER A 55 1.23 12.32 -4.53
N PRO A 56 0.29 13.16 -4.10
CA PRO A 56 0.03 14.43 -4.78
C PRO A 56 1.26 15.33 -4.64
N GLY A 57 1.87 15.72 -5.76
CA GLY A 57 2.95 16.69 -5.77
C GLY A 57 2.44 18.13 -5.94
N ALA A 58 3.37 19.08 -5.87
CA ALA A 58 3.07 20.48 -6.18
C ALA A 58 2.53 20.61 -7.61
N ALA A 59 1.48 21.43 -7.79
CA ALA A 59 0.77 21.66 -9.07
C ALA A 59 0.12 20.41 -9.70
N ASP A 60 -0.48 19.52 -8.89
CA ASP A 60 -1.25 18.35 -9.34
C ASP A 60 -0.47 17.31 -10.17
N ARG A 61 0.87 17.39 -10.18
CA ARG A 61 1.71 16.34 -10.76
C ARG A 61 1.94 15.26 -9.71
N SER A 62 1.58 14.02 -10.01
CA SER A 62 1.89 12.90 -9.12
C SER A 62 3.39 12.78 -8.93
N GLN A 63 3.85 12.78 -7.67
CA GLN A 63 5.23 12.46 -7.34
C GLN A 63 5.33 10.96 -7.08
N GLU A 64 6.27 10.29 -7.76
CA GLU A 64 6.58 8.88 -7.51
C GLU A 64 7.85 8.76 -6.66
N THR A 65 7.82 7.86 -5.68
CA THR A 65 8.99 7.43 -4.93
C THR A 65 9.14 5.93 -5.09
N TYR A 66 10.35 5.48 -5.39
CA TYR A 66 10.64 4.07 -5.66
C TYR A 66 11.35 3.43 -4.47
N GLY A 67 11.06 2.15 -4.23
CA GLY A 67 11.70 1.38 -3.18
C GLY A 67 11.49 -0.12 -3.36
N ARG A 68 11.61 -0.86 -2.26
CA ARG A 68 11.30 -2.28 -2.17
C ARG A 68 10.23 -2.52 -1.12
N TRP A 69 9.47 -3.58 -1.31
CA TRP A 69 8.57 -4.09 -0.29
C TRP A 69 8.81 -5.58 -0.07
N ASP A 70 8.53 -6.02 1.15
CA ASP A 70 8.51 -7.41 1.55
C ASP A 70 7.56 -7.60 2.72
N LEU A 71 7.16 -8.86 2.93
CA LEU A 71 6.52 -9.29 4.15
C LEU A 71 7.62 -9.81 5.08
N GLU A 72 7.88 -9.14 6.20
CA GLU A 72 8.84 -9.64 7.20
C GLU A 72 8.31 -10.90 7.88
N ASP A 73 6.99 -10.96 8.05
CA ASP A 73 6.22 -12.12 8.48
C ASP A 73 4.77 -12.01 7.95
N ASP A 74 3.90 -12.92 8.36
CA ASP A 74 2.48 -12.96 7.97
C ASP A 74 1.67 -11.72 8.36
N GLN A 75 2.20 -10.89 9.26
CA GLN A 75 1.54 -9.75 9.88
C GLN A 75 2.28 -8.43 9.67
N ARG A 76 3.40 -8.40 8.94
CA ARG A 76 4.23 -7.20 8.78
C ARG A 76 4.56 -6.91 7.33
N LEU A 77 4.16 -5.74 6.85
CA LEU A 77 4.53 -5.19 5.55
C LEU A 77 5.62 -4.14 5.74
N ALA A 78 6.80 -4.38 5.17
CA ALA A 78 7.95 -3.50 5.27
C ALA A 78 8.25 -2.79 3.93
N PHE A 79 8.53 -1.49 4.01
CA PHE A 79 9.00 -0.68 2.89
C PHE A 79 10.46 -0.27 3.11
N ARG A 80 11.29 -0.50 2.10
CA ARG A 80 12.74 -0.25 2.12
C ARG A 80 13.12 0.69 0.97
N PRO A 81 14.12 1.56 1.15
CA PRO A 81 14.57 2.44 0.06
C PRO A 81 15.32 1.66 -1.04
N ALA A 82 15.96 0.54 -0.70
CA ALA A 82 16.78 -0.25 -1.60
C ALA A 82 16.87 -1.72 -1.13
N PRO A 83 17.28 -2.67 -1.99
CA PRO A 83 17.55 -4.05 -1.57
C PRO A 83 18.61 -4.08 -0.46
N GLY A 84 18.39 -4.85 0.60
CA GLY A 84 19.32 -4.98 1.74
C GLY A 84 19.36 -3.79 2.70
N ALA A 85 18.63 -2.71 2.44
CA ALA A 85 18.52 -1.57 3.35
C ALA A 85 17.54 -1.87 4.51
N PRO A 86 17.73 -1.24 5.69
CA PRO A 86 16.72 -1.30 6.75
C PRO A 86 15.39 -0.69 6.27
N PRO A 87 14.25 -1.15 6.80
CA PRO A 87 12.96 -0.61 6.43
C PRO A 87 12.83 0.81 6.98
N HIS A 88 12.31 1.72 6.17
CA HIS A 88 12.00 3.09 6.58
C HIS A 88 10.53 3.23 7.02
N ARG A 89 9.71 2.22 6.73
CA ARG A 89 8.34 2.09 7.22
C ARG A 89 8.01 0.61 7.39
N VAL A 90 7.41 0.26 8.51
CA VAL A 90 6.87 -1.08 8.77
C VAL A 90 5.42 -0.89 9.20
N PHE A 91 4.53 -1.73 8.69
CA PHE A 91 3.11 -1.74 9.05
C PHE A 91 2.71 -3.10 9.59
N HIS A 92 1.89 -3.09 10.63
CA HIS A 92 1.13 -4.26 11.05
C HIS A 92 -0.08 -4.45 10.12
N ILE A 93 -0.21 -5.63 9.54
CA ILE A 93 -1.32 -6.03 8.70
C ILE A 93 -2.47 -6.47 9.62
N VAL A 94 -3.47 -5.60 9.76
CA VAL A 94 -4.67 -5.89 10.57
C VAL A 94 -5.58 -6.87 9.82
N SER A 95 -5.72 -6.67 8.51
CA SER A 95 -6.43 -7.61 7.63
C SER A 95 -6.02 -7.39 6.17
N ALA A 96 -5.99 -8.47 5.38
CA ALA A 96 -5.72 -8.41 3.95
C ALA A 96 -6.69 -9.33 3.20
N SER A 97 -7.34 -8.78 2.18
CA SER A 97 -8.34 -9.46 1.35
C SER A 97 -8.27 -8.94 -0.09
N PRO A 98 -8.88 -9.61 -1.07
CA PRO A 98 -8.84 -9.17 -2.47
C PRO A 98 -9.32 -7.74 -2.71
N ASP A 99 -10.20 -7.19 -1.87
CA ASP A 99 -10.81 -5.87 -2.05
C ASP A 99 -10.44 -4.86 -0.94
N ARG A 100 -9.68 -5.27 0.08
CA ARG A 100 -9.37 -4.41 1.23
C ARG A 100 -8.07 -4.82 1.91
N LEU A 101 -7.21 -3.83 2.16
CA LEU A 101 -6.00 -3.96 2.96
C LEU A 101 -6.07 -2.95 4.12
N VAL A 102 -5.92 -3.42 5.35
CA VAL A 102 -5.96 -2.60 6.55
C VAL A 102 -4.63 -2.70 7.26
N LEU A 103 -3.99 -1.55 7.44
CA LEU A 103 -2.66 -1.42 8.01
C LEU A 103 -2.70 -0.57 9.29
N LYS A 104 -1.86 -0.92 10.26
CA LYS A 104 -1.56 -0.11 11.44
C LYS A 104 -0.08 0.26 11.41
N ARG A 105 0.25 1.51 11.74
CA ARG A 105 1.64 1.97 11.88
C ARG A 105 2.27 1.47 13.17
#